data_AF-A0A951W9V3-F1
#
_entry.id   AF-A0A951W9V3-F1
#
_cell.length_a   1.000
_cell.length_b   1.000
_cell.length_c   1.000
_cell.angle_alpha   90.00
_cell.angle_beta   90.00
_cell.angle_gamma   90.00
#
_symmetry.space_group_name_H-M   'P 1'
#
loop_
_entity.id
_entity.type
_entity.pdbx_description
1 polymer ?
#
loop_
_entity_poly.entity_id
_entity_poly.type
_entity_poly.pdbx_seq_one_letter_code
_entity_poly.pdbx_strand_id
1 'polypeptide(L)'
;MIGILTLQDRNKSINPFSFKQLVKSFNLTLIVQFILAIVLLSFAGYLNNKLYAEGNGTDLTDIFMSTAMTYTIVGTFFYLPSIVVLNLALFLYSKLRAK
;
A
#
# COMPACT_ATOMS: atom_id res chain seq x y z
N MET A 1 33.74 -34.54 18.14
CA MET A 1 33.78 -33.20 17.51
C MET A 1 32.66 -33.07 16.47
N ILE A 2 31.40 -33.32 16.86
CA ILE A 2 30.23 -33.30 15.96
C ILE A 2 29.14 -32.34 16.50
N GLY A 3 29.19 -31.97 17.78
CA GLY A 3 28.20 -31.11 18.43
C GLY A 3 28.38 -29.59 18.26
N ILE A 4 29.47 -29.12 17.63
CA ILE A 4 29.71 -27.68 17.44
C ILE A 4 29.18 -27.19 16.08
N LEU A 5 29.07 -28.08 15.09
CA LEU A 5 28.64 -27.72 13.72
C LEU A 5 27.13 -27.48 13.60
N THR A 6 26.30 -28.01 14.50
CA THR A 6 24.83 -27.89 14.39
C THR A 6 24.25 -26.61 15.01
N LEU A 7 25.04 -25.86 15.79
CA LEU A 7 24.60 -24.61 16.40
C LEU A 7 24.93 -23.37 15.55
N GLN A 8 25.89 -23.48 14.62
CA GLN A 8 26.29 -22.37 13.76
C GLN A 8 25.26 -22.06 12.67
N ASP A 9 24.48 -23.07 12.24
CA ASP A 9 23.41 -22.91 11.23
C ASP A 9 22.07 -22.43 11.81
N ARG A 10 21.86 -22.51 13.13
CA ARG A 10 20.65 -21.95 13.78
C ARG A 10 20.72 -20.43 13.97
N ASN A 11 21.88 -19.83 13.72
CA ASN A 11 22.08 -18.39 13.75
C ASN A 11 21.88 -17.73 12.37
N LYS A 12 21.16 -18.40 11.44
CA LYS A 12 20.40 -17.72 10.37
C LYS A 12 19.21 -16.97 10.98
N SER A 13 19.58 -16.06 11.86
CA SER A 13 19.01 -14.74 12.11
C SER A 13 17.77 -14.49 11.27
N ILE A 14 16.63 -14.62 11.93
CA ILE A 14 15.48 -13.71 11.82
C ILE A 14 15.90 -12.52 10.96
N ASN A 15 15.50 -12.53 9.68
CA ASN A 15 15.93 -11.57 8.66
C ASN A 15 16.03 -10.18 9.31
N PRO A 16 17.23 -9.57 9.45
CA PRO A 16 17.36 -8.35 10.22
C PRO A 16 16.47 -7.32 9.54
N PHE A 17 15.46 -6.85 10.27
CA PHE A 17 14.47 -5.91 9.76
C PHE A 17 15.21 -4.74 9.09
N SER A 18 15.15 -4.73 7.75
CA SER A 18 15.88 -3.75 6.96
C SER A 18 14.94 -2.60 6.69
N PHE A 19 15.32 -1.39 7.09
CA PHE A 19 14.57 -0.18 6.74
C PHE A 19 14.30 -0.09 5.23
N LYS A 20 15.23 -0.57 4.40
CA LYS A 20 15.05 -0.68 2.94
C LYS A 20 13.94 -1.66 2.54
N GLN A 21 13.81 -2.80 3.25
CA GLN A 21 12.70 -3.73 3.04
C GLN A 21 11.36 -3.13 3.48
N LEU A 22 11.32 -2.39 4.60
CA LEU A 22 10.13 -1.67 5.04
C LEU A 22 9.63 -0.70 3.96
N VAL A 23 10.52 0.18 3.47
CA VAL A 23 10.18 1.15 2.42
C VAL A 23 9.75 0.45 1.13
N LYS A 24 10.38 -0.66 0.76
CA LYS A 24 9.98 -1.47 -0.40
C LYS A 24 8.57 -2.06 -0.23
N SER A 25 8.23 -2.58 0.94
CA SER A 25 6.89 -3.10 1.22
C SER A 25 5.84 -1.99 1.15
N PHE A 26 6.12 -0.82 1.72
CA PHE A 26 5.22 0.35 1.63
C PHE A 26 5.01 0.81 0.18
N ASN A 27 6.08 0.88 -0.63
CA ASN A 27 5.97 1.22 -2.05
C ASN A 27 5.13 0.17 -2.83
N LEU A 28 5.27 -1.12 -2.51
CA LEU A 28 4.46 -2.17 -3.14
C LEU A 28 2.98 -2.06 -2.75
N THR A 29 2.68 -1.77 -1.49
CA THR A 29 1.31 -1.52 -1.05
C THR A 29 0.68 -0.36 -1.82
N LEU A 30 1.42 0.71 -2.13
CA LEU A 30 0.89 1.84 -2.91
C LEU A 30 0.49 1.43 -4.33
N ILE A 31 1.28 0.57 -4.99
CA ILE A 31 0.92 0.03 -6.31
C ILE A 31 -0.41 -0.74 -6.22
N VAL A 32 -0.57 -1.59 -5.20
CA VAL A 32 -1.81 -2.34 -4.99
C VAL A 32 -2.99 -1.41 -4.71
N GLN A 33 -2.80 -0.37 -3.88
CA GLN A 33 -3.82 0.63 -3.60
C GLN A 33 -4.23 1.41 -4.86
N PHE A 34 -3.27 1.73 -5.72
CA PHE A 34 -3.54 2.43 -6.99
C PHE A 34 -4.37 1.56 -7.94
N ILE A 35 -4.04 0.27 -8.05
CA ILE A 35 -4.82 -0.68 -8.85
C ILE A 35 -6.25 -0.81 -8.28
N LEU A 36 -6.39 -0.95 -6.96
CA LEU A 36 -7.70 -1.02 -6.31
C LEU A 36 -8.52 0.25 -6.52
N ALA A 37 -7.89 1.43 -6.44
CA ALA A 37 -8.56 2.70 -6.69
C ALA A 37 -9.09 2.80 -8.13
N ILE A 38 -8.30 2.38 -9.14
CA ILE A 38 -8.76 2.34 -10.54
C ILE A 38 -9.95 1.41 -10.70
N VAL A 39 -9.90 0.21 -10.10
CA VAL A 39 -10.99 -0.77 -10.17
C VAL A 39 -12.25 -0.21 -9.52
N LEU A 40 -12.13 0.37 -8.33
CA LEU A 40 -13.26 0.97 -7.60
C LEU A 40 -13.87 2.15 -8.38
N LEU A 41 -13.04 3.06 -8.92
CA LEU A 41 -13.52 4.18 -9.73
C LEU A 41 -14.19 3.72 -11.04
N SER A 42 -13.63 2.70 -11.69
CA SER A 42 -14.22 2.16 -12.93
C SER A 42 -15.57 1.51 -12.66
N PHE A 43 -15.67 0.75 -11.56
CA PHE A 43 -16.91 0.10 -11.16
C PHE A 43 -17.95 1.13 -10.69
N ALA A 44 -17.54 2.11 -9.90
CA ALA A 44 -18.35 3.27 -9.53
C ALA A 44 -18.89 4.02 -10.75
N GLY A 45 -18.03 4.32 -11.74
CA GLY A 45 -18.42 4.97 -12.98
C GLY A 45 -19.40 4.13 -13.81
N TYR A 46 -19.21 2.82 -13.85
CA TYR A 46 -20.16 1.89 -14.49
C TYR A 46 -21.53 1.94 -13.81
N LEU A 47 -21.58 1.84 -12.48
CA LEU A 47 -22.83 1.91 -11.72
C LEU A 47 -23.52 3.27 -11.88
N ASN A 48 -22.76 4.37 -11.87
CA ASN A 48 -23.29 5.71 -12.11
C ASN A 48 -23.98 5.81 -13.48
N ASN A 49 -23.33 5.31 -14.54
CA ASN A 49 -23.88 5.36 -15.90
C ASN A 49 -25.07 4.40 -16.11
N LYS A 50 -25.14 3.29 -15.38
CA LYS A 50 -26.20 2.28 -15.52
C LYS A 50 -27.40 2.50 -14.61
N LEU A 51 -27.17 2.94 -13.37
CA LEU A 51 -28.20 2.99 -12.34
C LEU A 51 -28.63 4.42 -12.02
N TYR A 52 -27.68 5.36 -11.88
CA TYR A 52 -28.02 6.75 -11.59
C TYR A 52 -28.54 7.52 -12.79
N ALA A 53 -27.98 7.29 -13.99
CA ALA A 53 -28.44 7.97 -15.21
C ALA A 53 -29.91 7.65 -15.55
N GLU A 54 -30.42 6.50 -15.10
CA GLU A 54 -31.80 6.07 -15.29
C GLU A 54 -32.71 6.41 -14.08
N GLY A 55 -32.17 7.06 -13.03
CA GLY A 55 -32.93 7.40 -11.81
C GLY A 55 -33.18 6.23 -10.86
N ASN A 56 -32.57 5.07 -11.10
CA ASN A 56 -32.71 3.84 -10.32
C ASN A 56 -31.67 3.74 -9.18
N GLY A 57 -31.26 4.88 -8.62
CA GLY A 57 -30.37 4.92 -7.46
C GLY A 57 -31.03 4.22 -6.26
N THR A 58 -30.30 3.30 -5.64
CA THR A 58 -30.70 2.60 -4.41
C THR A 58 -29.78 2.98 -3.25
N ASP A 59 -30.24 2.82 -2.01
CA ASP A 59 -29.42 3.06 -0.80
C ASP A 59 -28.08 2.30 -0.84
N LEU A 60 -28.06 1.10 -1.43
CA LEU A 60 -26.84 0.29 -1.58
C LEU A 60 -25.84 0.94 -2.53
N THR A 61 -26.30 1.51 -3.64
CA THR A 61 -25.43 2.22 -4.57
C THR A 61 -24.88 3.52 -3.98
N ASP A 62 -25.66 4.24 -3.17
CA ASP A 62 -25.20 5.45 -2.47
C ASP A 62 -24.11 5.11 -1.44
N ILE A 63 -24.34 4.09 -0.62
CA ILE A 63 -23.35 3.60 0.36
C ILE A 63 -22.07 3.16 -0.34
N PHE A 64 -22.21 2.39 -1.42
CA PHE A 64 -21.06 1.93 -2.20
C PHE A 64 -20.29 3.12 -2.77
N MET A 65 -20.98 4.10 -3.34
CA MET A 65 -20.34 5.29 -3.93
C MET A 65 -19.62 6.14 -2.89
N SER A 66 -20.25 6.39 -1.75
CA SER A 66 -19.65 7.13 -0.64
C SER A 66 -18.42 6.41 -0.09
N THR A 67 -18.50 5.08 0.05
CA THR A 67 -17.38 4.25 0.51
C THR A 67 -16.24 4.26 -0.50
N ALA A 68 -16.53 4.06 -1.79
CA ALA A 68 -15.54 4.08 -2.86
C ALA A 68 -14.80 5.42 -2.91
N MET A 69 -15.52 6.55 -2.89
CA MET A 69 -14.91 7.89 -2.84
C MET A 69 -14.04 8.07 -1.60
N THR A 70 -14.52 7.66 -0.42
CA THR A 70 -13.77 7.78 0.83
C THR A 70 -12.45 6.99 0.76
N TYR A 71 -12.49 5.74 0.30
CA TYR A 71 -11.29 4.93 0.14
C TYR A 71 -10.33 5.47 -0.91
N THR A 72 -10.83 6.01 -2.02
CA THR A 72 -9.98 6.65 -3.04
C THR A 72 -9.31 7.91 -2.51
N ILE A 73 -10.06 8.78 -1.82
CA ILE A 73 -9.54 10.04 -1.26
C ILE A 73 -8.56 9.75 -0.12
N VAL A 74 -8.96 8.97 0.88
CA VAL A 74 -8.09 8.61 2.00
C VAL A 74 -6.87 7.83 1.50
N GLY A 75 -7.08 6.84 0.64
CA GLY A 75 -6.01 6.04 0.05
C GLY A 75 -5.00 6.89 -0.70
N THR A 76 -5.44 7.90 -1.44
CA THR A 76 -4.54 8.76 -2.23
C THR A 76 -3.87 9.83 -1.35
N PHE A 77 -4.64 10.57 -0.55
CA PHE A 77 -4.14 11.71 0.22
C PHE A 77 -3.39 11.35 1.50
N PHE A 78 -3.68 10.21 2.15
CA PHE A 78 -2.93 9.79 3.36
C PHE A 78 -1.70 8.94 3.04
N TYR A 79 -1.73 8.08 2.02
CA TYR A 79 -0.57 7.23 1.72
C TYR A 79 0.53 7.94 0.94
N LEU A 80 0.21 8.85 0.00
CA LEU A 80 1.22 9.54 -0.80
C LEU A 80 2.22 10.32 0.07
N PRO A 81 1.80 11.19 1.00
CA PRO A 81 2.74 11.95 1.85
C PRO A 81 3.62 11.03 2.70
N SER A 82 3.02 10.00 3.29
CA SER A 82 3.72 9.02 4.14
C SER A 82 4.84 8.30 3.36
N ILE A 83 4.58 7.98 2.10
CA ILE A 83 5.54 7.27 1.24
C ILE A 83 6.61 8.20 0.70
N VAL A 84 6.28 9.46 0.39
CA VAL A 84 7.29 10.47 0.06
C VAL A 84 8.27 10.62 1.20
N VAL A 85 7.78 10.75 2.44
CA VAL A 85 8.63 10.87 3.65
C VAL A 85 9.49 9.62 3.84
N LEU A 86 8.93 8.42 3.69
CA LEU A 86 9.67 7.15 3.81
C LEU A 86 10.80 7.01 2.77
N ASN A 87 10.53 7.37 1.51
CA ASN A 87 11.57 7.35 0.47
C ASN A 87 12.63 8.44 0.70
N LEU A 88 12.24 9.63 1.19
CA LEU A 88 13.18 10.69 1.54
C LEU A 88 14.08 10.27 2.71
N ALA A 89 13.52 9.64 3.73
CA ALA A 89 14.26 9.09 4.87
C ALA A 89 15.24 8.00 4.41
N LEU A 90 14.84 7.13 3.47
CA LEU A 90 15.74 6.12 2.90
C LEU A 90 16.90 6.75 2.14
N PHE A 91 16.65 7.82 1.40
CA PHE A 91 17.66 8.57 0.67
C PHE A 91 18.65 9.26 1.62
N LEU A 92 18.16 9.90 2.69
CA LEU A 92 19.02 10.53 3.69
C LEU A 92 19.88 9.49 4.43
N TYR A 93 19.26 8.37 4.84
CA TYR A 93 19.97 7.27 5.50
C TYR A 93 21.07 6.67 4.62
N SER A 94 20.81 6.44 3.34
CA SER A 94 21.82 5.90 2.42
C SER A 94 22.98 6.88 2.20
N LYS A 95 22.70 8.19 2.12
CA LYS A 95 23.70 9.23 1.96
C LYS A 95 24.57 9.43 3.19
N LEU A 96 24.01 9.27 4.39
CA LEU A 96 24.75 9.36 5.66
C LEU A 96 25.67 8.16 5.90
N ARG A 97 25.27 6.96 5.45
CA ARG A 97 26.07 5.73 5.62
C ARG A 97 27.18 5.56 4.57
N ALA A 98 27.13 6.35 3.50
CA ALA A 98 28.14 6.36 2.43
C ALA A 98 29.29 7.36 2.68
N LYS A 99 29.20 8.14 3.76
CA LYS A 99 30.31 8.93 4.32
C LYS A 99 30.98 8.17 5.45
#